data_AF-A0A2I7N894-F1
#
_entry.id   AF-A0A2I7N894-F1
#
_cell.length_a   1.000
_cell.length_b   1.000
_cell.length_c   1.000
_cell.angle_alpha   90.00
_cell.angle_beta   90.00
_cell.angle_gamma   90.00
#
_symmetry.space_group_name_H-M   'P 1'
#
loop_
_entity.id
_entity.type
_entity.pdbx_description
1 polymer ?
#
loop_
_entity_poly.entity_id
_entity_poly.type
_entity_poly.pdbx_seq_one_letter_code
_entity_poly.pdbx_strand_id
1 'polypeptide(L)'
;MSKLNKLALVALIFNILGYLPKIGHVFSLVGFIVGVLTYRELEVLGLIKGAWKSFIGITVLSIVAVFFAVIGYLYQDKISVSLTMSVVAYAVGLGATWCTYKLMKQMEETVAVTGNKSFKITLVTLRIAVFTMPILVGFLIQGIAQLIFLISAIMYKPSQVQND
;
A
#
# COMPACT_ATOMS: atom_id res chain seq x y z
N MET A 1 -20.56 -10.80 7.78
CA MET A 1 -19.38 -10.03 7.29
C MET A 1 -18.69 -9.43 8.49
N SER A 2 -17.40 -9.70 8.71
CA SER A 2 -16.66 -9.14 9.87
C SER A 2 -16.38 -7.65 9.69
N LYS A 3 -15.97 -6.97 10.77
CA LYS A 3 -15.58 -5.55 10.74
C LYS A 3 -14.46 -5.30 9.73
N LEU A 4 -13.48 -6.21 9.64
CA LEU A 4 -12.40 -6.17 8.64
C LEU A 4 -12.95 -6.15 7.21
N ASN A 5 -13.88 -7.06 6.88
CA ASN A 5 -14.43 -7.16 5.53
C ASN A 5 -15.19 -5.87 5.15
N LYS A 6 -15.94 -5.29 6.10
CA LYS A 6 -16.66 -4.02 5.88
C LYS A 6 -15.71 -2.86 5.62
N LEU A 7 -14.66 -2.72 6.45
CA LEU A 7 -13.64 -1.69 6.27
C LEU A 7 -12.91 -1.85 4.94
N ALA A 8 -12.50 -3.06 4.59
CA ALA A 8 -11.80 -3.34 3.34
C ALA A 8 -12.67 -3.04 2.11
N LEU A 9 -13.97 -3.37 2.15
CA LEU A 9 -14.92 -3.05 1.08
C LEU A 9 -15.09 -1.54 0.91
N VAL A 10 -15.28 -0.82 2.01
CA VAL A 10 -15.42 0.64 1.99
C VAL A 10 -14.15 1.30 1.47
N ALA A 11 -12.97 0.87 1.95
CA ALA A 11 -11.68 1.34 1.45
C ALA A 11 -11.54 1.08 -0.06
N LEU A 12 -11.93 -0.10 -0.54
CA LEU A 12 -11.84 -0.45 -1.96
C LEU A 12 -12.71 0.47 -2.82
N ILE A 13 -13.98 0.66 -2.44
CA ILE A 13 -14.91 1.55 -3.16
C ILE A 13 -14.32 2.97 -3.22
N PHE A 14 -13.87 3.51 -2.09
CA PHE A 14 -13.32 4.87 -2.05
C PHE A 14 -12.00 5.01 -2.83
N ASN A 15 -11.13 4.00 -2.84
CA ASN A 15 -9.93 4.01 -3.68
C ASN A 15 -10.28 3.96 -5.18
N ILE A 16 -11.30 3.19 -5.59
CA ILE A 16 -11.77 3.15 -6.99
C ILE A 16 -12.41 4.49 -7.38
N LEU A 17 -13.27 5.06 -6.54
CA LEU A 17 -13.85 6.40 -6.75
C LEU A 17 -12.77 7.49 -6.73
N GLY A 18 -11.61 7.20 -6.12
CA GLY A 18 -10.43 8.05 -6.13
C GLY A 18 -9.88 8.37 -7.52
N TYR A 19 -10.18 7.54 -8.52
CA TYR A 19 -9.78 7.79 -9.92
C TYR A 19 -10.72 8.76 -10.67
N LEU A 20 -11.77 9.26 -10.03
CA LEU A 20 -12.67 10.25 -10.65
C LEU A 20 -11.96 11.61 -10.85
N PRO A 21 -12.01 12.21 -12.05
CA PRO A 21 -11.15 13.36 -12.40
C PRO A 21 -11.32 14.62 -11.53
N LYS A 22 -12.53 14.90 -11.01
CA LYS A 22 -12.84 16.17 -10.33
C LYS A 22 -12.87 16.07 -8.81
N ILE A 23 -13.32 14.93 -8.27
CA ILE A 23 -13.57 14.72 -6.83
C ILE A 23 -12.76 13.54 -6.27
N GLY A 24 -11.93 12.91 -7.11
CA GLY A 24 -11.15 11.73 -6.75
C GLY A 24 -10.16 11.97 -5.62
N HIS A 25 -9.66 13.18 -5.42
CA HIS A 25 -8.77 13.49 -4.28
C HIS A 25 -9.49 13.34 -2.93
N VAL A 26 -10.77 13.72 -2.83
CA VAL A 26 -11.59 13.54 -1.61
C VAL A 26 -11.81 12.06 -1.34
N PHE A 27 -12.22 11.31 -2.36
CA PHE A 27 -12.45 9.87 -2.21
C PHE A 27 -11.16 9.09 -1.94
N SER A 28 -10.04 9.47 -2.55
CA SER A 28 -8.72 8.90 -2.27
C SER A 28 -8.31 9.13 -0.81
N LEU A 29 -8.58 10.33 -0.26
CA LEU A 29 -8.29 10.62 1.15
C LEU A 29 -9.14 9.76 2.10
N VAL A 30 -10.44 9.64 1.83
CA VAL A 30 -11.33 8.77 2.61
C VAL A 30 -10.87 7.30 2.48
N GLY A 31 -10.55 6.85 1.26
CA GLY A 31 -10.05 5.52 0.98
C GLY A 31 -8.73 5.22 1.69
N PHE A 32 -7.83 6.20 1.79
CA PHE A 32 -6.61 6.11 2.58
C PHE A 32 -6.91 5.95 4.08
N ILE A 33 -7.77 6.80 4.65
CA ILE A 33 -8.15 6.74 6.07
C ILE A 33 -8.76 5.36 6.39
N VAL A 34 -9.71 4.90 5.59
CA VAL A 34 -10.34 3.58 5.80
C VAL A 34 -9.35 2.45 5.56
N GLY A 35 -8.39 2.61 4.64
CA GLY A 35 -7.27 1.70 4.44
C GLY A 35 -6.40 1.55 5.70
N VAL A 36 -6.04 2.68 6.34
CA VAL A 36 -5.32 2.69 7.64
C VAL A 36 -6.12 1.93 8.70
N LEU A 37 -7.44 2.18 8.78
CA LEU A 37 -8.30 1.46 9.72
C LEU A 37 -8.37 -0.05 9.42
N THR A 38 -8.35 -0.44 8.14
CA THR A 38 -8.33 -1.85 7.71
C THR A 38 -7.05 -2.54 8.19
N TYR A 39 -5.88 -1.91 8.00
CA TYR A 39 -4.61 -2.44 8.51
C TYR A 39 -4.57 -2.48 10.03
N ARG A 40 -5.13 -1.47 10.71
CA ARG A 40 -5.21 -1.45 12.17
C ARG A 40 -6.09 -2.59 12.69
N GLU A 41 -7.20 -2.89 12.02
CA GLU A 41 -8.06 -4.02 12.40
C GLU A 41 -7.34 -5.36 12.28
N LEU A 42 -6.49 -5.56 11.26
CA LEU A 42 -5.65 -6.76 11.18
C LEU A 42 -4.68 -6.89 12.36
N GLU A 43 -4.16 -5.78 12.87
CA GLU A 43 -3.31 -5.80 14.07
C GLU A 43 -4.11 -6.15 15.32
N VAL A 44 -5.33 -5.62 15.45
CA VAL A 44 -6.24 -5.96 16.55
C VAL A 44 -6.60 -7.44 16.53
N LEU A 45 -6.75 -8.03 15.35
CA LEU A 45 -6.97 -9.47 15.17
C LEU A 45 -5.68 -10.31 15.39
N GLY A 46 -4.55 -9.68 15.71
CA GLY A 46 -3.27 -10.36 15.94
C GLY A 46 -2.64 -10.96 14.68
N LEU A 47 -3.16 -10.63 13.50
CA LEU A 47 -2.74 -11.24 12.23
C LEU A 47 -1.45 -10.63 11.69
N ILE A 48 -1.21 -9.35 11.96
CA ILE A 48 -0.06 -8.58 11.48
C ILE A 48 0.37 -7.57 12.56
N LYS A 49 1.62 -7.08 12.56
CA LYS A 49 2.09 -6.10 13.57
C LYS A 49 2.75 -4.91 12.90
N GLY A 50 2.29 -3.68 13.17
CA GLY A 50 2.87 -2.46 12.60
C GLY A 50 2.57 -2.20 11.11
N ALA A 51 1.62 -2.93 10.53
CA ALA A 51 1.21 -2.82 9.14
C ALA A 51 0.60 -1.45 8.81
N TRP A 52 -0.21 -0.87 9.70
CA TRP A 52 -0.81 0.45 9.41
C TRP A 52 0.26 1.55 9.37
N LYS A 53 1.31 1.45 10.20
CA LYS A 53 2.44 2.39 10.17
C LYS A 53 3.21 2.26 8.86
N SER A 54 3.48 1.03 8.42
CA SER A 54 4.10 0.77 7.12
C SER A 54 3.24 1.32 5.98
N PHE A 55 1.93 1.11 6.01
CA PHE A 55 1.01 1.64 5.00
C PHE A 55 1.02 3.17 4.92
N ILE A 56 0.95 3.86 6.07
CA ILE A 56 1.08 5.34 6.10
C ILE A 56 2.43 5.77 5.51
N GLY A 57 3.52 5.12 5.91
CA GLY A 57 4.86 5.40 5.41
C GLY A 57 4.96 5.23 3.89
N ILE A 58 4.44 4.13 3.35
CA ILE A 58 4.39 3.88 1.91
C ILE A 58 3.64 5.01 1.20
N THR A 59 2.44 5.37 1.67
CA THR A 59 1.62 6.38 1.00
C THR A 59 2.29 7.76 1.04
N VAL A 60 2.74 8.22 2.21
CA VAL A 60 3.34 9.55 2.35
C VAL A 60 4.64 9.64 1.55
N LEU A 61 5.52 8.65 1.65
CA LEU A 61 6.79 8.65 0.92
C LEU A 61 6.55 8.54 -0.59
N SER A 62 5.55 7.78 -1.04
CA SER A 62 5.21 7.71 -2.47
C SER A 62 4.71 9.06 -3.00
N ILE A 63 3.85 9.77 -2.26
CA ILE A 63 3.38 11.11 -2.65
C ILE A 63 4.57 12.08 -2.76
N VAL A 64 5.47 12.08 -1.77
CA VAL A 64 6.64 12.96 -1.76
C VAL A 64 7.61 12.61 -2.90
N ALA A 65 7.84 11.32 -3.16
CA ALA A 65 8.69 10.87 -4.27
C ALA A 65 8.12 11.31 -5.63
N VAL A 66 6.81 11.12 -5.85
CA VAL A 66 6.13 11.55 -7.09
C VAL A 66 6.18 13.08 -7.22
N PHE A 67 5.95 13.82 -6.13
CA PHE A 67 6.03 15.29 -6.14
C PHE A 67 7.40 15.78 -6.63
N PHE A 68 8.50 15.26 -6.05
CA PHE A 68 9.84 15.63 -6.49
C PHE A 68 10.16 15.15 -7.92
N ALA A 69 9.67 13.97 -8.32
CA ALA A 69 9.84 13.48 -9.69
C ALA A 69 9.13 14.39 -10.71
N VAL A 70 7.92 14.86 -10.40
CA VAL A 70 7.16 15.81 -11.23
C VAL A 70 7.89 17.15 -11.32
N ILE A 71 8.42 17.67 -10.21
CA ILE A 71 9.24 18.89 -10.25
C ILE A 71 10.48 18.66 -11.12
N GLY A 72 11.18 17.54 -10.94
CA GLY A 72 12.36 17.19 -11.74
C GLY A 72 12.06 17.15 -13.24
N TYR A 73 10.89 16.62 -13.61
CA TYR A 73 10.41 16.60 -14.99
C TYR A 73 10.05 18.00 -15.52
N LEU A 74 9.31 18.80 -14.75
CA LEU A 74 8.90 20.16 -15.15
C LEU A 74 10.10 21.10 -15.35
N TYR A 75 11.20 20.86 -14.65
CA TYR A 75 12.45 21.64 -14.76
C TYR A 75 13.53 20.94 -15.57
N GLN A 76 13.17 20.04 -16.49
CA GLN A 76 14.13 19.32 -17.34
C GLN A 76 15.12 20.23 -18.08
N ASP A 77 14.70 21.45 -18.44
CA ASP A 77 15.55 22.45 -19.11
C ASP A 77 16.65 23.02 -18.20
N LYS A 78 16.53 22.83 -16.87
CA LYS A 78 17.53 23.21 -15.86
C LYS A 78 18.14 21.94 -15.26
N ILE A 79 19.14 21.39 -15.95
CA ILE A 79 19.76 20.09 -15.64
C ILE A 79 20.11 19.93 -14.15
N SER A 80 20.70 20.96 -13.51
CA SER A 80 21.08 20.88 -12.08
C SER A 80 19.87 20.71 -11.15
N VAL A 81 18.77 21.42 -11.41
CA VAL A 81 17.53 21.34 -10.63
C VAL A 81 16.83 20.01 -10.91
N SER A 82 16.71 19.63 -12.18
CA SER A 82 16.11 18.37 -12.60
C SER A 82 16.81 17.17 -11.95
N LEU A 83 18.15 17.14 -12.00
CA LEU A 83 18.96 16.08 -11.40
C LEU A 83 18.79 16.02 -9.88
N THR A 84 18.89 17.18 -9.20
CA THR A 84 18.74 17.24 -7.74
C THR A 84 17.38 16.71 -7.29
N MET A 85 16.29 17.15 -7.95
CA MET A 85 14.94 16.71 -7.63
C MET A 85 14.72 15.22 -7.93
N SER A 86 15.32 14.71 -9.02
CA SER A 86 15.28 13.29 -9.37
C SER A 86 16.02 12.42 -8.34
N VAL A 87 17.17 12.87 -7.85
CA VAL A 87 17.94 12.18 -6.80
C VAL A 87 17.15 12.15 -5.49
N VAL A 88 16.53 13.28 -5.11
CA VAL A 88 15.66 13.34 -3.91
C VAL A 88 14.46 12.40 -4.08
N ALA A 89 13.79 12.43 -5.23
CA ALA A 89 12.67 11.53 -5.53
C ALA A 89 13.07 10.06 -5.39
N TYR A 90 14.25 9.70 -5.90
CA TYR A 90 14.80 8.35 -5.80
C TYR A 90 15.09 7.95 -4.34
N ALA A 91 15.75 8.82 -3.57
CA ALA A 91 16.05 8.57 -2.16
C ALA A 91 14.78 8.38 -1.31
N VAL A 92 13.76 9.22 -1.53
CA VAL A 92 12.45 9.08 -0.88
C VAL A 92 11.75 7.80 -1.33
N GLY A 93 11.84 7.47 -2.61
CA GLY A 93 11.32 6.22 -3.18
C GLY A 93 11.92 4.98 -2.51
N LEU A 94 13.23 4.96 -2.23
CA LEU A 94 13.86 3.88 -1.45
C LEU A 94 13.29 3.76 -0.03
N GLY A 95 12.93 4.89 0.59
CA GLY A 95 12.20 4.89 1.87
C GLY A 95 10.83 4.22 1.75
N ALA A 96 10.08 4.50 0.67
CA ALA A 96 8.81 3.84 0.40
C ALA A 96 9.01 2.33 0.17
N THR A 97 10.03 1.93 -0.60
CA THR A 97 10.43 0.54 -0.80
C THR A 97 10.70 -0.18 0.51
N TRP A 98 11.39 0.48 1.45
CA TRP A 98 11.68 -0.08 2.76
C TRP A 98 10.41 -0.32 3.59
N CYS A 99 9.45 0.61 3.56
CA CYS A 99 8.15 0.41 4.21
C CYS A 99 7.35 -0.73 3.56
N THR A 100 7.38 -0.84 2.23
CA THR A 100 6.77 -1.96 1.51
C THR A 100 7.42 -3.29 1.89
N TYR A 101 8.74 -3.33 2.01
CA TYR A 101 9.47 -4.52 2.45
C TYR A 101 9.08 -4.96 3.87
N LYS A 102 8.95 -4.00 4.80
CA LYS A 102 8.44 -4.30 6.16
C LYS A 102 7.05 -4.89 6.12
N LEU A 103 6.13 -4.30 5.35
CA LEU A 103 4.77 -4.80 5.21
C LEU A 103 4.74 -6.20 4.56
N MET A 104 5.59 -6.43 3.55
CA MET A 104 5.76 -7.73 2.91
C MET A 104 6.20 -8.80 3.91
N LYS A 105 7.20 -8.51 4.76
CA LYS A 105 7.66 -9.44 5.80
C LYS A 105 6.58 -9.77 6.83
N GLN A 106 5.82 -8.77 7.25
CA GLN A 106 4.72 -9.00 8.17
C GLN A 106 3.60 -9.83 7.52
N MET A 107 3.29 -9.61 6.24
CA MET A 107 2.32 -10.43 5.50
C MET A 107 2.82 -11.86 5.27
N GLU A 108 4.12 -12.07 5.11
CA GLU A 108 4.75 -13.40 5.02
C GLU A 108 4.48 -14.21 6.30
N GLU A 109 4.65 -13.60 7.47
CA GLU A 109 4.30 -14.20 8.77
C GLU A 109 2.80 -14.51 8.86
N THR A 110 1.93 -13.58 8.45
CA THR A 110 0.47 -13.80 8.43
C THR A 110 0.09 -15.00 7.56
N VAL A 111 0.68 -15.13 6.37
CA VAL A 111 0.40 -16.24 5.46
C VAL A 111 0.88 -17.56 6.04
N ALA A 112 2.03 -17.58 6.72
CA ALA A 112 2.55 -18.77 7.38
C ALA A 112 1.62 -19.26 8.50
N VAL A 113 1.06 -18.34 9.30
CA VAL A 113 0.15 -18.68 10.42
C VAL A 113 -1.26 -19.05 9.93
N THR A 114 -1.81 -18.28 8.98
CA THR A 114 -3.21 -18.44 8.57
C THR A 114 -3.42 -19.44 7.43
N GLY A 115 -2.38 -19.76 6.66
CA GLY A 115 -2.49 -20.57 5.43
C GLY A 115 -3.40 -19.96 4.35
N ASN A 116 -3.80 -18.68 4.49
CA ASN A 116 -4.85 -18.11 3.65
C ASN A 116 -4.33 -17.81 2.23
N LYS A 117 -4.95 -18.44 1.23
CA LYS A 117 -4.59 -18.30 -0.19
C LYS A 117 -4.71 -16.86 -0.69
N SER A 118 -5.70 -16.08 -0.22
CA SER A 118 -5.89 -14.69 -0.65
C SER A 118 -4.74 -13.80 -0.16
N PHE A 119 -4.31 -13.95 1.09
CA PHE A 119 -3.13 -13.23 1.59
C PHE A 119 -1.83 -13.67 0.92
N LYS A 120 -1.73 -14.92 0.44
CA LYS A 120 -0.60 -15.36 -0.38
C LYS A 120 -0.49 -14.59 -1.70
N ILE A 121 -1.62 -14.27 -2.35
CA ILE A 121 -1.63 -13.45 -3.57
C ILE A 121 -1.12 -12.04 -3.24
N THR A 122 -1.62 -11.45 -2.14
CA THR A 122 -1.14 -10.14 -1.66
C THR A 122 0.38 -10.14 -1.43
N LEU A 123 0.91 -11.19 -0.77
CA LEU A 123 2.34 -11.33 -0.52
C LEU A 123 3.16 -11.36 -1.82
N VAL A 124 2.69 -12.08 -2.84
CA VAL A 124 3.37 -12.13 -4.14
C VAL A 124 3.39 -10.75 -4.79
N THR A 125 2.28 -10.01 -4.78
CA THR A 125 2.24 -8.66 -5.36
C THR A 125 3.14 -7.69 -4.58
N LEU A 126 3.16 -7.77 -3.25
CA LEU A 126 4.08 -6.97 -2.42
C LEU A 126 5.55 -7.29 -2.73
N ARG A 127 5.92 -8.56 -2.93
CA ARG A 127 7.28 -8.94 -3.36
C ARG A 127 7.65 -8.27 -4.66
N ILE A 128 6.77 -8.35 -5.68
CA ILE A 128 7.00 -7.71 -6.97
C ILE A 128 7.13 -6.19 -6.79
N ALA A 129 6.28 -5.56 -5.97
CA ALA A 129 6.34 -4.13 -5.69
C ALA A 129 7.70 -3.73 -5.06
N VAL A 130 8.21 -4.49 -4.09
CA VAL A 130 9.53 -4.22 -3.47
C VAL A 130 10.65 -4.26 -4.50
N PHE A 131 10.68 -5.28 -5.36
CA PHE A 131 11.74 -5.42 -6.38
C PHE A 131 11.65 -4.36 -7.48
N THR A 132 10.45 -3.82 -7.74
CA THR A 132 10.21 -2.86 -8.83
C THR A 132 10.14 -1.41 -8.38
N MET A 133 9.93 -1.12 -7.09
CA MET A 133 9.80 0.24 -6.53
C MET A 133 11.00 1.18 -6.73
N PRO A 134 12.26 0.72 -6.85
CA PRO A 134 13.35 1.60 -7.27
C PRO A 134 13.15 2.21 -8.67
N ILE A 135 12.18 1.71 -9.44
CA ILE A 135 11.75 2.19 -10.75
C ILE A 135 10.34 2.78 -10.59
N LEU A 136 9.99 3.84 -11.34
CA LEU A 136 8.65 4.46 -11.35
C LEU A 136 7.50 3.44 -11.50
N VAL A 137 7.75 2.33 -12.20
CA VAL A 137 6.80 1.22 -12.39
C VAL A 137 6.38 0.57 -11.07
N GLY A 138 7.24 0.53 -10.06
CA GLY A 138 6.90 -0.10 -8.79
C GLY A 138 5.91 0.68 -7.94
N PHE A 139 5.74 2.00 -8.15
CA PHE A 139 4.64 2.74 -7.50
C PHE A 139 3.27 2.30 -8.04
N LEU A 140 3.17 2.01 -9.34
CA LEU A 140 1.95 1.46 -9.94
C LEU A 140 1.66 0.05 -9.40
N ILE A 141 2.68 -0.79 -9.34
CA ILE A 141 2.56 -2.15 -8.80
C ILE A 141 2.18 -2.10 -7.31
N GLN A 142 2.70 -1.14 -6.54
CA GLN A 142 2.31 -0.93 -5.15
C GLN A 142 0.84 -0.54 -5.02
N GLY A 143 0.34 0.33 -5.90
CA GLY A 143 -1.09 0.65 -5.96
C GLY A 143 -1.95 -0.59 -6.24
N ILE A 144 -1.52 -1.44 -7.17
CA ILE A 144 -2.19 -2.73 -7.45
C ILE A 144 -2.13 -3.67 -6.24
N ALA A 145 -0.98 -3.76 -5.57
CA ALA A 145 -0.81 -4.57 -4.36
C ALA A 145 -1.79 -4.14 -3.26
N GLN A 146 -2.03 -2.84 -3.12
CA GLN A 146 -3.01 -2.31 -2.17
C GLN A 146 -4.45 -2.75 -2.52
N LEU A 147 -4.84 -2.71 -3.79
CA LEU A 147 -6.16 -3.17 -4.22
C LEU A 147 -6.33 -4.68 -4.00
N ILE A 148 -5.32 -5.48 -4.34
CA ILE A 148 -5.30 -6.93 -4.11
C ILE A 148 -5.37 -7.26 -2.62
N PHE A 149 -4.68 -6.49 -1.77
CA PHE A 149 -4.78 -6.62 -0.33
C PHE A 149 -6.22 -6.38 0.16
N LEU A 150 -6.88 -5.31 -0.28
CA LEU A 150 -8.25 -5.02 0.12
C LEU A 150 -9.21 -6.13 -0.33
N ILE A 151 -9.07 -6.62 -1.57
CA ILE A 151 -9.84 -7.78 -2.06
C ILE A 151 -9.58 -9.00 -1.17
N SER A 152 -8.33 -9.25 -0.80
CA SER A 152 -7.96 -10.38 0.06
C SER A 152 -8.56 -10.25 1.46
N ALA A 153 -8.60 -9.05 2.03
CA ALA A 153 -9.25 -8.78 3.31
C ALA A 153 -10.78 -8.89 3.25
N ILE A 154 -11.40 -8.58 2.11
CA ILE A 154 -12.84 -8.83 1.87
C ILE A 154 -13.13 -10.32 1.78
N MET A 155 -12.25 -11.10 1.14
CA MET A 155 -12.38 -12.55 1.00
C MET A 155 -11.97 -13.33 2.25
N TYR A 156 -11.26 -12.69 3.17
CA TYR A 156 -10.85 -13.30 4.42
C TYR A 156 -12.09 -13.73 5.21
N LYS A 157 -12.22 -15.05 5.36
CA LYS A 157 -13.08 -15.67 6.36
C LYS A 157 -12.15 -16.08 7.49
N PRO A 158 -12.39 -15.66 8.73
CA PRO A 158 -11.73 -16.29 9.86
C PRO A 158 -12.17 -17.76 9.87
N SER A 159 -11.38 -18.63 9.26
CA SER A 159 -11.47 -20.07 9.50
C SER A 159 -11.23 -20.27 10.99
N GLN A 160 -12.05 -21.10 11.62
CA GLN A 160 -11.94 -21.53 13.00
C GLN A 160 -10.46 -21.77 13.37
N VAL A 161 -9.85 -20.81 14.04
CA VAL A 161 -8.60 -21.02 14.75
C VAL A 161 -8.99 -20.85 16.21
N GLN A 162 -9.06 -21.98 16.90
CA GLN A 162 -9.27 -22.20 18.34
C GLN A 162 -10.73 -22.27 18.85
N ASN A 163 -11.29 -23.47 18.77
CA ASN A 163 -11.92 -24.17 19.91
C ASN A 163 -11.95 -25.67 19.56
N ASP A 164 -10.76 -26.29 19.58
CA ASP A 164 -10.55 -27.69 19.95
C ASP A 164 -9.60 -27.69 21.15
#